data_AF-A0A354CTD4-F1
#
_entry.id   AF-A0A354CTD4-F1
#
_cell.length_a   1.000
_cell.length_b   1.000
_cell.length_c   1.000
_cell.angle_alpha   90.00
_cell.angle_beta   90.00
_cell.angle_gamma   90.00
#
_symmetry.space_group_name_H-M   'P 1'
#
loop_
_entity.id
_entity.type
_entity.pdbx_description
1 polymer ?
#
loop_
_entity_poly.entity_id
_entity_poly.type
_entity_poly.pdbx_seq_one_letter_code
_entity_poly.pdbx_strand_id
1 'polypeptide(L)'
;MKKYTFEEIKCLLMKSIWEYKCEAELSLYFEDNPNMYMIIIYKDHCSFQRCSSRLCKGSGELNFTSLDELFESNLTDGICLKNDWDRITDFDCMEFDMLYLW
;
A
#
# COMPACT_ATOMS: atom_id res chain seq x y z
N MET A 1 6.34 -5.93 15.57
CA MET A 1 5.62 -4.99 14.69
C MET A 1 4.13 -5.30 14.74
N LYS A 2 3.28 -4.28 14.58
CA LYS A 2 1.83 -4.49 14.47
C LYS A 2 1.57 -5.19 13.13
N LYS A 3 0.95 -6.36 13.16
CA LYS A 3 0.43 -7.01 11.95
C LYS A 3 -0.98 -6.48 11.74
N TYR A 4 -1.22 -5.85 10.60
CA TYR A 4 -2.56 -5.51 10.16
C TYR A 4 -3.01 -6.50 9.09
N THR A 5 -4.28 -6.87 9.13
CA THR A 5 -4.95 -7.54 8.02
C THR A 5 -5.17 -6.56 6.87
N PHE A 6 -5.40 -7.09 5.67
CA PHE A 6 -5.77 -6.25 4.53
C PHE A 6 -7.03 -5.44 4.80
N GLU A 7 -8.03 -6.03 5.45
CA GLU A 7 -9.29 -5.34 5.72
C GLU A 7 -9.12 -4.18 6.71
N GLU A 8 -8.26 -4.32 7.73
CA GLU A 8 -7.90 -3.22 8.63
C GLU A 8 -7.22 -2.08 7.86
N ILE A 9 -6.20 -2.39 7.05
CA ILE A 9 -5.53 -1.39 6.22
C ILE A 9 -6.50 -0.70 5.26
N LYS A 10 -7.37 -1.47 4.60
CA LYS A 10 -8.40 -0.95 3.71
C LYS A 10 -9.33 0.01 4.44
N CYS A 11 -9.77 -0.33 5.65
CA CYS A 11 -10.59 0.56 6.46
C CYS A 11 -9.87 1.87 6.80
N LEU A 12 -8.58 1.81 7.17
CA LEU A 12 -7.79 3.01 7.49
C LEU A 12 -7.56 3.91 6.26
N LEU A 13 -7.23 3.33 5.10
CA LEU A 13 -7.07 4.06 3.84
C LEU A 13 -8.37 4.74 3.41
N MET A 14 -9.50 4.03 3.53
CA MET A 14 -10.81 4.62 3.23
C MET A 14 -11.15 5.73 4.23
N LYS A 15 -10.80 5.56 5.51
CA LYS A 15 -11.01 6.58 6.53
C LYS A 15 -10.22 7.86 6.25
N SER A 16 -8.96 7.75 5.80
CA SER A 16 -8.15 8.93 5.45
C SER A 16 -8.81 9.77 4.36
N ILE A 17 -9.36 9.13 3.33
CA ILE A 17 -10.10 9.82 2.25
C ILE A 17 -11.43 10.39 2.74
N TRP A 18 -12.28 9.57 3.36
CA TRP A 18 -13.68 9.97 3.58
C TRP A 18 -13.84 10.93 4.75
N GLU A 19 -13.11 10.72 5.84
CA GLU A 19 -13.21 11.55 7.04
C GLU A 19 -12.24 12.72 6.99
N TYR A 20 -11.01 12.51 6.54
CA TYR A 20 -9.94 13.51 6.63
C TYR A 20 -9.60 14.20 5.31
N LYS A 21 -10.20 13.77 4.19
CA LYS A 21 -9.92 14.30 2.84
C LYS A 21 -8.42 14.25 2.50
N CYS A 22 -7.76 13.18 2.96
CA CYS A 22 -6.32 12.98 2.86
C CYS A 22 -6.02 11.73 2.04
N GLU A 23 -5.36 11.93 0.91
CA GLU A 23 -4.75 10.87 0.10
C GLU A 23 -3.52 10.38 0.85
N ALA A 24 -3.54 9.13 1.28
CA ALA A 24 -2.50 8.54 2.11
C ALA A 24 -1.56 7.68 1.27
N GLU A 25 -0.28 7.71 1.59
CA GLU A 25 0.76 6.90 0.97
C GLU A 25 1.21 5.83 1.98
N LEU A 26 0.77 4.60 1.77
CA LEU A 26 1.10 3.47 2.65
C LEU A 26 2.27 2.68 2.06
N SER A 27 3.40 2.71 2.76
CA SER A 27 4.59 1.91 2.44
C SER A 27 4.51 0.51 3.02
N LEU A 28 4.92 -0.47 2.22
CA LEU A 28 4.95 -1.91 2.51
C LEU A 28 6.36 -2.46 2.34
N TYR A 29 6.79 -3.28 3.31
CA TYR A 29 8.07 -3.99 3.30
C TYR A 29 7.84 -5.49 3.40
N PHE A 30 8.52 -6.28 2.56
CA PHE A 30 8.40 -7.75 2.54
C PHE A 30 9.68 -8.41 3.06
N GLU A 31 9.54 -9.58 3.69
CA GLU A 31 10.63 -10.31 4.38
C GLU A 31 11.87 -10.62 3.50
N ASP A 32 11.68 -10.86 2.21
CA ASP A 32 12.73 -11.25 1.26
C ASP A 32 12.85 -10.29 0.06
N ASN A 33 12.39 -9.05 0.20
CA ASN A 33 12.41 -8.07 -0.89
C ASN A 33 13.06 -6.76 -0.43
N PRO A 34 14.18 -6.33 -1.03
CA PRO A 34 14.84 -5.09 -0.65
C PRO A 34 14.11 -3.84 -1.14
N ASN A 35 13.08 -3.99 -1.97
CA ASN A 35 12.31 -2.87 -2.48
C ASN A 35 11.22 -2.46 -1.48
N MET A 36 10.98 -1.15 -1.40
CA MET A 36 9.80 -0.59 -0.77
C MET A 36 8.68 -0.52 -1.81
N TYR A 37 7.47 -0.85 -1.42
CA TYR A 37 6.28 -0.69 -2.25
C TYR A 37 5.33 0.29 -1.58
N MET A 38 4.50 0.98 -2.37
CA MET A 38 3.52 1.91 -1.85
C MET A 38 2.15 1.62 -2.45
N ILE A 39 1.13 1.62 -1.59
CA ILE A 39 -0.26 1.80 -1.97
C ILE A 39 -0.59 3.28 -1.78
N ILE A 40 -1.09 3.94 -2.82
CA ILE A 40 -1.60 5.31 -2.72
C ILE A 40 -3.10 5.28 -2.93
N ILE A 41 -3.85 5.88 -2.01
CA ILE A 41 -5.30 5.99 -2.11
C ILE A 41 -5.71 7.37 -2.61
N TYR A 42 -6.54 7.41 -3.64
CA TYR A 42 -7.17 8.61 -4.18
C TYR A 42 -8.67 8.55 -3.95
N LYS A 43 -9.36 9.65 -4.26
CA LYS A 43 -10.83 9.72 -4.11
C LYS A 43 -11.58 8.74 -5.03
N ASP A 44 -11.04 8.44 -6.20
CA ASP A 44 -11.71 7.70 -7.28
C ASP A 44 -10.96 6.44 -7.74
N HIS A 45 -9.73 6.23 -7.28
CA HIS A 45 -8.90 5.07 -7.62
C HIS A 45 -7.83 4.83 -6.55
N CYS A 46 -7.01 3.80 -6.74
CA CYS A 46 -5.78 3.60 -5.98
C CYS A 46 -4.65 3.16 -6.91
N SER A 47 -3.41 3.35 -6.48
CA SER A 47 -2.24 2.87 -7.21
C SER A 47 -1.35 2.00 -6.34
N PHE A 48 -0.61 1.11 -7.00
CA PHE A 48 0.48 0.35 -6.41
C PHE A 48 1.75 0.62 -7.19
N GLN A 49 2.82 0.98 -6.49
CA GLN A 49 4.11 1.21 -7.13
C GLN A 49 5.27 0.75 -6.29
N ARG A 50 6.37 0.43 -6.97
CA ARG A 50 7.66 0.20 -6.33
C ARG A 50 8.35 1.55 -6.12
N CYS A 51 8.77 1.81 -4.89
CA CYS A 51 9.60 2.95 -4.55
C CYS A 51 11.07 2.48 -4.53
N SER A 52 11.78 2.68 -5.63
CA SER A 52 13.18 2.26 -5.72
C SER A 52 14.08 3.20 -4.92
N SER A 53 14.91 2.66 -4.03
CA SER A 53 16.15 3.33 -3.66
C SER A 53 17.29 2.71 -4.48
N ARG A 54 18.02 3.56 -5.22
CA ARG A 54 19.35 3.35 -5.83
C ARG A 54 19.51 2.44 -7.06
N LEU A 55 18.58 1.55 -7.42
CA LEU A 55 18.71 0.71 -8.62
C LEU A 55 17.66 1.15 -9.66
N CYS A 56 18.10 1.82 -10.73
CA CYS A 56 17.33 2.42 -11.83
C CYS A 56 16.29 1.51 -12.52
N LYS A 57 15.27 1.04 -11.81
CA LYS A 57 14.06 0.45 -12.37
C LYS A 57 12.93 1.43 -12.07
N GLY A 58 12.17 1.83 -13.08
CA GLY A 58 11.03 2.76 -12.91
C GLY A 58 10.04 2.27 -11.86
N SER A 59 9.18 3.17 -11.39
CA SER A 59 8.20 2.89 -10.33
C SER A 59 7.31 1.70 -10.65
N GLY A 60 7.01 1.47 -11.93
CA GLY A 60 6.10 0.41 -12.35
C GLY A 60 4.72 0.62 -11.74
N GLU A 61 4.27 1.88 -11.70
CA GLU A 61 2.99 2.25 -11.12
C GLU A 61 1.83 1.61 -11.89
N LEU A 62 0.95 0.96 -11.14
CA LEU A 62 -0.26 0.32 -11.63
C LEU A 62 -1.46 0.98 -10.96
N ASN A 63 -2.45 1.38 -11.75
CA ASN A 63 -3.68 1.99 -11.27
C ASN A 63 -4.83 0.98 -11.25
N PHE A 64 -5.64 1.03 -10.21
CA PHE A 64 -6.77 0.14 -9.97
C PHE A 64 -7.99 0.96 -9.58
N THR A 65 -9.17 0.48 -9.93
CA THR A 65 -10.43 1.16 -9.61
C THR A 65 -10.81 1.02 -8.13
N SER A 66 -10.27 0.02 -7.45
CA SER A 66 -10.56 -0.25 -6.04
C SER A 66 -9.41 -0.99 -5.34
N LEU A 67 -9.36 -0.86 -4.01
CA LEU A 67 -8.42 -1.62 -3.18
C LEU A 67 -8.63 -3.13 -3.30
N ASP A 68 -9.87 -3.58 -3.51
CA ASP A 68 -10.17 -5.01 -3.72
C ASP A 68 -9.57 -5.52 -5.04
N GLU A 69 -9.69 -4.75 -6.13
CA GLU A 69 -9.06 -5.08 -7.40
C GLU A 69 -7.53 -5.13 -7.26
N LEU A 70 -6.94 -4.14 -6.59
CA LEU A 70 -5.50 -4.11 -6.30
C LEU A 70 -5.06 -5.35 -5.52
N PHE A 71 -5.84 -5.76 -4.51
CA PHE A 71 -5.55 -6.90 -3.65
C PHE A 71 -5.50 -8.24 -4.39
N GLU A 72 -6.39 -8.43 -5.37
CA GLU A 72 -6.47 -9.67 -6.16
C GLU A 72 -5.58 -9.67 -7.41
N SER A 73 -5.01 -8.52 -7.77
CA SER A 73 -4.23 -8.36 -9.00
C SER A 73 -2.79 -8.89 -8.90
N ASN A 74 -2.19 -9.13 -10.07
CA ASN A 74 -0.76 -9.37 -10.19
C ASN A 74 -0.03 -8.03 -10.34
N LEU A 75 0.77 -7.69 -9.35
CA LEU A 75 1.41 -6.39 -9.19
C LEU A 75 2.87 -6.42 -9.70
N THR A 76 3.53 -5.27 -9.59
CA THR A 76 4.95 -5.14 -9.91
C THR A 76 5.80 -6.14 -9.14
N ASP A 77 6.80 -6.71 -9.83
CA ASP A 77 7.67 -7.78 -9.35
C ASP A 77 6.98 -9.12 -9.04
N GLY A 78 5.78 -9.33 -9.58
CA GLY A 78 5.03 -10.59 -9.43
C GLY A 78 4.37 -10.75 -8.07
N ILE A 79 4.22 -9.65 -7.33
CA ILE A 79 3.55 -9.62 -6.03
C ILE A 79 2.04 -9.78 -6.22
N CYS A 80 1.41 -10.58 -5.38
CA CYS A 80 -0.05 -10.62 -5.27
C CYS A 80 -0.42 -10.47 -3.80
N LEU A 81 -0.98 -9.31 -3.42
CA LEU A 81 -1.25 -9.01 -2.01
C LEU A 81 -2.15 -10.07 -1.35
N LYS A 82 -3.11 -10.63 -2.08
CA LYS A 82 -3.94 -11.74 -1.57
C LYS A 82 -3.15 -12.95 -1.08
N ASN A 83 -2.03 -13.27 -1.73
CA ASN A 83 -1.20 -14.43 -1.39
C ASN A 83 0.02 -14.04 -0.54
N ASP A 84 0.53 -12.83 -0.71
CA ASP A 84 1.78 -12.36 -0.11
C ASP A 84 1.58 -11.48 1.14
N TRP A 85 0.35 -11.18 1.55
CA TRP A 85 0.08 -10.28 2.68
C TRP A 85 0.82 -10.67 3.96
N ASP A 86 0.84 -11.97 4.27
CA ASP A 86 1.48 -12.49 5.49
C ASP A 86 3.00 -12.36 5.49
N ARG A 87 3.59 -12.07 4.33
CA ARG A 87 5.03 -11.84 4.12
C ARG A 87 5.43 -10.39 4.33
N ILE A 88 4.45 -9.49 4.55
CA ILE A 88 4.70 -8.10 4.91
C ILE A 88 5.24 -8.07 6.35
N THR A 89 6.42 -7.48 6.50
CA THR A 89 7.11 -7.37 7.78
C THR A 89 6.81 -6.06 8.48
N ASP A 90 6.59 -4.99 7.72
CA ASP A 90 6.35 -3.67 8.27
C ASP A 90 5.47 -2.79 7.38
N PHE A 91 4.81 -1.82 8.02
CA PHE A 91 3.98 -0.80 7.40
C PHE A 91 4.46 0.57 7.86
N ASP A 92 4.55 1.53 6.95
CA ASP A 92 4.84 2.93 7.27
C ASP A 92 3.88 3.85 6.51
N CYS A 93 3.32 4.85 7.18
CA CYS A 93 2.41 5.82 6.57
C CYS A 93 2.38 7.10 7.40
N MET A 94 2.99 8.15 6.86
CA MET A 94 3.11 9.45 7.54
C MET A 94 1.74 10.08 7.78
N GLU A 95 0.81 9.93 6.83
CA GLU A 95 -0.56 10.45 6.97
C GLU A 95 -1.30 9.77 8.11
N PHE A 96 -1.12 8.46 8.29
CA PHE A 96 -1.77 7.73 9.37
C PHE A 96 -1.24 8.15 10.73
N ASP A 97 0.08 8.40 10.84
CA ASP A 97 0.70 8.91 12.07
C ASP A 97 0.21 10.33 12.40
N MET A 98 0.13 11.22 11.39
CA MET A 98 -0.37 12.59 11.58
C MET A 98 -1.85 12.64 11.96
N LEU A 99 -2.66 11.70 11.45
CA LEU A 99 -4.09 11.61 11.70
C LEU A 99 -4.46 10.72 12.89
N TYR A 100 -3.46 10.10 13.56
CA TYR A 100 -3.63 9.15 14.65
C TYR A 100 -4.59 7.99 14.29
N LEU A 101 -4.42 7.45 13.09
CA LEU A 101 -5.30 6.41 12.57
C LEU A 101 -5.01 5.01 13.12
N TRP A 102 -3.80 4.75 13.63
CA TRP A 102 -3.38 3.43 14.10
C TRP A 102 -2.43 3.42 15.31
#